data_AF-X1M0Y0-F1
#
_entry.id   AF-X1M0Y0-F1
#
_cell.length_a   1.000
_cell.length_b   1.000
_cell.length_c   1.000
_cell.angle_alpha   90.00
_cell.angle_beta   90.00
_cell.angle_gamma   90.00
#
_symmetry.space_group_name_H-M   'P 1'
#
loop_
_entity.id
_entity.type
_entity.pdbx_description
1 polymer ?
#
loop_
_entity_poly.entity_id
_entity_poly.type
_entity_poly.pdbx_seq_one_letter_code
_entity_poly.pdbx_strand_id
1 'polypeptide(L)'
;MNTIERALTHALFVHLHHNIDQAVDFRAIEELNRKVSQKWPGALTIGPGDDAAVFRMPGCEGYFVAKQESHCSPCVPRPYDAVATGAGGAMRDITAMGARPIF
;
A
#
# COMPACT_ATOMS: atom_id res chain seq x y z
N MET A 1 15.03 30.06 16.46
CA MET A 1 14.32 28.77 16.45
C MET A 1 14.47 28.13 17.83
N ASN A 2 13.38 27.98 18.57
CA ASN A 2 13.41 27.41 19.93
C ASN A 2 13.60 25.88 19.88
N THR A 3 13.77 25.25 21.05
CA THR A 3 14.02 23.80 21.15
C THR A 3 12.89 22.95 20.54
N ILE A 4 11.63 23.39 20.70
CA ILE A 4 10.45 22.71 20.15
C ILE A 4 10.45 22.82 18.62
N GLU A 5 10.71 24.00 18.07
CA GLU A 5 10.78 24.22 16.63
C GLU A 5 11.92 23.40 15.99
N ARG A 6 13.09 23.31 16.65
CA ARG A 6 14.18 22.43 16.20
C ARG A 6 13.80 20.95 16.21
N ALA A 7 13.10 20.50 17.25
CA ALA A 7 12.62 19.13 17.35
C ALA A 7 11.56 18.83 16.28
N LEU A 8 10.65 19.77 16.02
CA LEU A 8 9.62 19.64 14.98
C LEU A 8 10.20 19.68 13.57
N THR A 9 11.19 20.55 13.28
CA THR A 9 11.87 20.57 11.98
C THR A 9 12.71 19.32 11.77
N HIS A 10 13.40 18.84 12.80
CA HIS A 10 14.14 17.58 12.73
C HIS A 10 13.19 16.39 12.54
N ALA A 11 12.09 16.33 13.29
CA ALA A 11 11.05 15.33 13.09
C ALA A 11 10.47 15.44 11.68
N LEU A 12 10.16 16.63 11.17
CA LEU A 12 9.67 16.81 9.80
C LEU A 12 10.65 16.25 8.76
N PHE A 13 11.94 16.59 8.87
CA PHE A 13 12.98 16.09 7.95
C PHE A 13 13.29 14.59 8.12
N VAL A 14 13.29 14.07 9.34
CA VAL A 14 13.54 12.65 9.64
C VAL A 14 12.30 11.78 9.38
N HIS A 15 11.10 12.36 9.43
CA HIS A 15 9.85 11.65 9.14
C HIS A 15 9.53 11.67 7.64
N LEU A 16 9.84 12.77 6.93
CA LEU A 16 9.93 12.82 5.46
C LEU A 16 11.04 11.92 4.89
N HIS A 17 11.92 11.39 5.75
CA HIS A 17 12.96 10.43 5.37
C HIS A 17 12.41 9.04 5.00
N HIS A 18 11.10 8.80 5.17
CA HIS A 18 10.42 7.91 4.23
C HIS A 18 10.21 8.72 2.96
N ASN A 19 11.20 8.69 2.07
CA ASN A 19 11.12 9.21 0.71
C ASN A 19 9.98 8.49 -0.04
N ILE A 20 8.72 8.66 0.36
CA ILE A 20 7.58 8.01 -0.27
C ILE A 20 7.56 8.40 -1.75
N ASP A 21 7.92 9.63 -2.07
CA ASP A 21 8.11 10.16 -3.42
C ASP A 21 9.34 9.61 -4.18
N GLN A 22 10.37 9.08 -3.50
CA GLN A 22 11.45 8.32 -4.19
C GLN A 22 11.26 6.80 -4.15
N ALA A 23 10.42 6.29 -3.26
CA ALA A 23 10.11 4.87 -3.13
C ALA A 23 8.86 4.48 -3.95
N VAL A 24 7.96 5.43 -4.20
CA VAL A 24 6.68 5.23 -4.88
C VAL A 24 6.61 6.13 -6.10
N ASP A 25 6.66 5.50 -7.28
CA ASP A 25 6.38 6.19 -8.54
C ASP A 25 4.87 6.26 -8.77
N PHE A 26 4.25 7.35 -8.33
CA PHE A 26 2.82 7.60 -8.52
C PHE A 26 2.41 7.63 -10.00
N ARG A 27 3.31 8.03 -10.92
CA ARG A 27 3.00 8.03 -12.35
C ARG A 27 2.91 6.60 -12.89
N ALA A 28 3.80 5.72 -12.44
CA ALA A 28 3.74 4.31 -12.80
C ALA A 28 2.45 3.64 -12.28
N ILE A 29 1.99 4.04 -11.09
CA ILE A 29 0.72 3.58 -10.52
C ILE A 29 -0.47 4.06 -11.35
N GLU A 30 -0.53 5.35 -11.72
CA GLU A 30 -1.58 5.89 -12.59
C GLU A 30 -1.59 5.20 -13.96
N GLU A 31 -0.42 4.95 -14.54
CA GLU A 31 -0.27 4.24 -15.81
C GLU A 31 -0.79 2.79 -15.71
N LEU A 32 -0.51 2.11 -14.60
CA LEU A 32 -1.04 0.78 -14.33
C LEU A 32 -2.56 0.80 -14.22
N ASN A 33 -3.13 1.75 -13.47
CA ASN A 33 -4.57 1.91 -13.33
C ASN A 33 -5.25 2.13 -14.69
N ARG A 34 -4.63 2.94 -15.56
CA ARG A 34 -5.12 3.15 -16.93
C ARG A 34 -5.12 1.86 -17.75
N LYS A 35 -4.02 1.09 -17.71
CA LYS A 35 -3.92 -0.20 -18.43
C LYS A 35 -4.95 -1.22 -17.94
N VAL A 36 -5.15 -1.31 -16.62
CA VAL A 36 -6.18 -2.20 -16.05
C VAL A 36 -7.57 -1.77 -16.49
N SER A 37 -7.85 -0.46 -16.47
CA SER A 37 -9.16 0.09 -16.87
C SER A 37 -9.46 -0.11 -18.36
N GLN A 38 -8.44 -0.07 -19.22
CA GLN A 38 -8.57 -0.40 -20.64
C GLN A 38 -8.89 -1.88 -20.87
N LYS A 39 -8.23 -2.78 -20.12
CA LYS A 39 -8.42 -4.22 -20.26
C LYS A 39 -9.72 -4.71 -19.62
N TRP A 40 -10.14 -4.08 -18.52
CA TRP A 40 -11.32 -4.45 -17.73
C TRP A 40 -12.17 -3.21 -17.38
N PRO A 41 -12.90 -2.65 -18.37
CA PRO A 41 -13.68 -1.43 -18.16
C PRO A 41 -14.71 -1.60 -17.04
N GLY A 42 -14.68 -0.71 -16.05
CA GLY A 42 -15.63 -0.69 -14.93
C GLY A 42 -15.43 -1.79 -13.88
N ALA A 43 -14.40 -2.64 -14.01
CA ALA A 43 -14.12 -3.68 -13.01
C ALA A 43 -13.39 -3.13 -11.78
N LEU A 44 -12.48 -2.16 -11.97
CA LEU A 44 -11.71 -1.54 -10.91
C LEU A 44 -12.49 -0.37 -10.30
N THR A 45 -12.75 -0.43 -8.99
CA THR A 45 -13.44 0.63 -8.23
C THR A 45 -12.45 1.56 -7.54
N ILE A 46 -11.44 0.98 -6.91
CA ILE A 46 -10.27 1.69 -6.36
C ILE A 46 -9.04 1.00 -6.91
N GLY A 47 -8.22 1.75 -7.64
CA GLY A 47 -6.99 1.22 -8.21
C GLY A 47 -5.84 1.15 -7.20
N PRO A 48 -4.76 0.41 -7.52
CA PRO A 48 -3.45 0.60 -6.91
C PRO A 48 -3.15 2.09 -6.63
N GLY A 49 -2.68 2.42 -5.44
CA GLY A 49 -2.45 3.80 -4.99
C GLY A 49 -3.04 4.12 -3.62
N ASP A 50 -4.02 3.33 -3.18
CA ASP A 50 -4.52 3.28 -1.80
C ASP A 50 -3.94 2.05 -1.06
N ASP A 51 -4.38 1.80 0.17
CA ASP A 51 -3.93 0.66 0.98
C ASP A 51 -4.12 -0.69 0.26
N ALA A 52 -5.23 -0.88 -0.48
CA ALA A 52 -5.42 -2.04 -1.35
C ALA A 52 -6.34 -1.75 -2.56
N ALA A 53 -6.24 -2.58 -3.61
CA ALA A 53 -7.10 -2.43 -4.78
C ALA A 53 -8.48 -3.03 -4.54
N VAL A 54 -9.53 -2.32 -4.95
CA VAL A 54 -10.93 -2.77 -4.85
C VAL A 54 -11.51 -2.98 -6.24
N PHE A 55 -12.01 -4.18 -6.51
CA PHE A 55 -12.53 -4.56 -7.83
C PHE A 55 -13.73 -5.48 -7.74
N ARG A 56 -14.49 -5.56 -8.83
CA ARG A 56 -15.64 -6.45 -8.99
C ARG A 56 -15.29 -7.59 -9.93
N MET A 57 -15.62 -8.81 -9.54
CA MET A 57 -15.50 -9.97 -10.43
C MET A 57 -16.79 -10.13 -11.25
N PRO A 58 -16.71 -10.43 -12.55
CA PRO A 58 -17.89 -10.68 -13.37
C PRO A 58 -18.75 -11.82 -12.81
N GLY A 59 -20.04 -11.58 -12.65
CA GLY A 59 -20.98 -12.57 -12.14
C GLY A 59 -20.94 -12.80 -10.63
N CYS A 60 -20.13 -12.06 -9.87
CA CYS A 60 -20.12 -12.09 -8.41
C CYS A 60 -20.84 -10.86 -7.83
N GLU A 61 -21.61 -11.08 -6.77
CA GLU A 61 -22.15 -10.00 -5.95
C GLU A 61 -21.08 -9.50 -4.97
N GLY A 62 -20.97 -8.18 -4.80
CA GLY A 62 -20.03 -7.54 -3.89
C GLY A 62 -18.71 -7.08 -4.52
N TYR A 63 -17.76 -6.76 -3.63
CA TYR A 63 -16.44 -6.23 -3.96
C TYR A 63 -15.36 -7.16 -3.40
N PHE A 64 -14.27 -7.26 -4.15
CA PHE A 64 -13.06 -7.96 -3.75
C PHE A 64 -11.98 -6.93 -3.50
N VAL A 65 -11.20 -7.17 -2.45
CA VAL A 65 -10.06 -6.33 -2.07
C VAL A 65 -8.81 -7.18 -2.12
N ALA A 66 -7.79 -6.72 -2.83
CA ALA A 66 -6.53 -7.44 -2.97
C ALA A 66 -5.33 -6.53 -2.78
N LYS A 67 -4.33 -7.07 -2.08
CA LYS A 67 -3.02 -6.45 -1.85
C LYS A 67 -1.94 -7.51 -1.97
N GLN A 68 -0.83 -7.12 -2.58
CA GLN A 68 0.41 -7.86 -2.54
C GLN A 68 1.50 -6.91 -2.06
N GLU A 69 2.22 -7.31 -1.02
CA GLU A 69 3.31 -6.54 -0.42
C GLU A 69 4.58 -7.39 -0.40
N SER A 70 5.74 -6.74 -0.32
CA SER A 70 7.04 -7.39 -0.18
C SER A 70 7.75 -6.89 1.07
N HIS A 71 8.41 -7.78 1.80
CA HIS A 71 9.19 -7.44 2.98
C HIS A 71 10.65 -7.93 2.85
N CYS A 72 11.21 -7.83 1.63
CA CYS A 72 12.44 -8.49 1.22
C CYS A 72 13.70 -7.99 1.94
N SER A 73 13.89 -6.66 2.03
CA SER A 73 15.08 -6.09 2.69
C SER A 73 15.13 -6.44 4.18
N PRO A 74 14.04 -6.32 4.96
CA PRO A 74 14.02 -6.77 6.36
C PRO A 74 14.19 -8.28 6.55
N CYS A 75 13.79 -9.10 5.55
CA CYS A 75 14.01 -10.55 5.59
C CYS A 75 15.49 -10.95 5.55
N VAL A 76 16.40 -10.08 5.06
CA VAL A 76 17.83 -10.40 4.96
C VAL A 76 18.45 -10.68 6.34
N PRO A 77 18.32 -9.78 7.35
CA PRO A 77 18.88 -10.06 8.67
C PRO A 77 17.96 -10.88 9.58
N ARG A 78 16.62 -10.79 9.44
CA ARG A 78 15.65 -11.37 10.38
C ARG A 78 14.43 -11.96 9.67
N PRO A 79 14.53 -13.16 9.08
CA PRO A 79 13.47 -13.71 8.23
C PRO A 79 12.17 -13.98 9.01
N TYR A 80 12.24 -14.51 10.24
CA TYR A 80 11.05 -14.83 11.03
C TYR A 80 10.23 -13.57 11.35
N ASP A 81 10.89 -12.55 11.91
CA ASP A 81 10.25 -11.28 12.28
C ASP A 81 9.71 -10.56 11.04
N ALA A 82 10.49 -10.52 9.95
CA ALA A 82 10.13 -9.80 8.73
C ALA A 82 8.92 -10.42 8.02
N VAL A 83 8.81 -11.75 7.99
CA VAL A 83 7.62 -12.42 7.44
C VAL A 83 6.41 -12.15 8.31
N ALA A 84 6.55 -12.19 9.63
CA ALA A 84 5.45 -11.88 10.55
C ALA A 84 4.97 -10.43 10.40
N THR A 85 5.88 -9.46 10.29
CA THR A 85 5.50 -8.05 10.11
C THR A 85 4.94 -7.77 8.72
N GLY A 86 5.46 -8.42 7.67
CA GLY A 86 4.96 -8.30 6.30
C GLY A 86 3.56 -8.89 6.14
N ALA A 87 3.30 -10.06 6.70
CA ALA A 87 1.96 -10.64 6.73
C ALA A 87 0.98 -9.73 7.50
N GLY A 88 1.42 -9.20 8.65
CA GLY A 88 0.64 -8.23 9.41
C GLY A 88 0.37 -6.92 8.66
N GLY A 89 1.30 -6.45 7.83
CA GLY A 89 1.13 -5.29 6.94
C GLY A 89 -0.01 -5.50 5.96
N ALA A 90 0.10 -6.53 5.12
CA ALA A 90 -0.93 -6.88 4.15
C ALA A 90 -2.32 -7.09 4.78
N MET A 91 -2.40 -7.73 5.97
CA MET A 91 -3.68 -7.88 6.67
C MET A 91 -4.28 -6.54 7.11
N ARG A 92 -3.46 -5.59 7.59
CA ARG A 92 -3.93 -4.26 7.98
C ARG A 92 -4.42 -3.48 6.78
N ASP A 93 -3.73 -3.54 5.65
CA ASP A 93 -4.12 -2.86 4.41
C ASP A 93 -5.52 -3.32 3.93
N ILE A 94 -5.77 -4.64 3.92
CA ILE A 94 -7.10 -5.17 3.57
C ILE A 94 -8.17 -4.71 4.56
N THR A 95 -7.84 -4.72 5.86
CA THR A 95 -8.78 -4.32 6.92
C THR A 95 -9.09 -2.82 6.85
N ALA A 96 -8.11 -1.98 6.51
CA ALA A 96 -8.27 -0.54 6.36
C ALA A 96 -9.24 -0.19 5.23
N MET A 97 -9.27 -0.98 4.16
CA MET A 97 -10.25 -0.88 3.08
C MET A 97 -11.66 -1.39 3.47
N GLY A 98 -11.88 -1.80 4.72
CA GLY A 98 -13.15 -2.29 5.23
C GLY A 98 -13.49 -3.74 4.82
N ALA A 99 -12.54 -4.47 4.24
CA ALA A 99 -12.71 -5.86 3.87
C ALA A 99 -12.25 -6.82 4.96
N ARG A 100 -12.83 -8.01 4.98
CA ARG A 100 -12.38 -9.10 5.85
C ARG A 100 -11.25 -9.88 5.16
N PRO A 101 -10.05 -9.98 5.76
CA PRO A 101 -8.99 -10.82 5.21
C PRO A 101 -9.42 -12.28 5.10
N ILE A 102 -9.16 -12.88 3.94
CA ILE A 102 -9.32 -14.31 3.67
C ILE A 102 -7.97 -14.80 3.12
N PHE A 103 -7.45 -15.89 3.68
CA PHE A 103 -6.16 -16.50 3.33
C PHE A 103 -6.37 -17.98 2.99
#